data_AF-A0A963N0Y0-F1
#
_entry.id   AF-A0A963N0Y0-F1
#
_cell.length_a   1.000
_cell.length_b   1.000
_cell.length_c   1.000
_cell.angle_alpha   90.00
_cell.angle_beta   90.00
_cell.angle_gamma   90.00
#
_symmetry.space_group_name_H-M   'P 1'
#
loop_
_entity.id
_entity.type
_entity.pdbx_description
1 polymer ?
#
loop_
_entity_poly.entity_id
_entity_poly.type
_entity_poly.pdbx_seq_one_letter_code
_entity_poly.pdbx_strand_id
1 'polypeptide(L)'
;RYTLERVVRGLDTISVTGNILRDYLTDLFPIMELGTSAKMLSIVPLMAGGGMYETGAGGSAPKHVQQLVEENHLRWDSLGEFLALAVSLEELGIKTGNAKCKVLARTLDAATGKLLDNDKSPSRRTGELDNRGSHVYLATYWAEELAAQNDDAELKSQFAPLAKTLGDNLDKIVGELAEVQGKPVDIGGYYKADPEKCKAVMRPSATLNQILKATRA
;
A
#
# COMPACT_ATOMS: atom_id res chain seq x y z
N ARG A 1 -28.30 16.72 -3.03
CA ARG A 1 -29.20 17.11 -1.91
C ARG A 1 -29.57 15.91 -1.05
N TYR A 2 -30.33 14.92 -1.54
CA TYR A 2 -30.71 13.71 -0.78
C TYR A 2 -29.52 13.00 -0.11
N THR A 3 -28.45 12.71 -0.86
CA THR A 3 -27.22 12.10 -0.32
C THR A 3 -26.62 12.92 0.82
N LEU A 4 -26.49 14.23 0.65
CA LEU A 4 -25.93 15.12 1.67
C LEU A 4 -26.78 15.13 2.95
N GLU A 5 -28.11 15.13 2.83
CA GLU A 5 -29.02 15.04 3.98
C GLU A 5 -28.88 13.72 4.76
N ARG A 6 -28.40 12.65 4.11
CA ARG A 6 -28.13 11.35 4.74
C ARG A 6 -26.73 11.30 5.36
N VAL A 7 -25.72 11.78 4.65
CA VAL A 7 -24.33 11.83 5.12
C VAL A 7 -24.22 12.61 6.44
N VAL A 8 -24.89 13.76 6.57
CA VAL A 8 -24.89 14.53 7.84
C VAL A 8 -25.56 13.81 9.02
N ARG A 9 -26.27 12.71 8.76
CA ARG A 9 -26.90 11.85 9.77
C ARG A 9 -26.14 10.53 9.96
N GLY A 10 -24.94 10.40 9.38
CA GLY A 10 -24.14 9.17 9.44
C GLY A 10 -24.75 8.01 8.65
N LEU A 11 -25.50 8.29 7.59
CA LEU A 11 -26.15 7.27 6.75
C LEU A 11 -25.53 7.22 5.35
N ASP A 12 -25.30 6.01 4.85
CA ASP A 12 -24.65 5.76 3.56
C ASP A 12 -25.62 5.80 2.38
N THR A 13 -25.16 6.16 1.18
CA THR A 13 -25.96 6.14 -0.05
C THR A 13 -25.11 5.75 -1.26
N ILE A 14 -25.51 4.71 -2.00
CA ILE A 14 -24.85 4.33 -3.25
C ILE A 14 -25.30 5.28 -4.38
N SER A 15 -24.35 5.86 -5.11
CA SER A 15 -24.61 6.61 -6.34
C SER A 15 -24.38 5.74 -7.57
N VAL A 16 -25.42 5.54 -8.39
CA VAL A 16 -25.31 4.89 -9.71
C VAL A 16 -25.37 5.98 -10.78
N THR A 17 -24.27 6.19 -11.50
CA THR A 17 -24.10 7.36 -12.39
C THR A 17 -23.47 7.02 -13.73
N GLY A 18 -23.57 7.95 -14.69
CA GLY A 18 -22.80 7.89 -15.93
C GLY A 18 -21.32 8.27 -15.75
N ASN A 19 -20.54 8.22 -16.83
CA ASN A 19 -19.07 8.31 -16.80
C ASN A 19 -18.51 9.59 -16.16
N ILE A 20 -19.02 10.76 -16.57
CA ILE A 20 -18.52 12.06 -16.03
C ILE A 20 -18.84 12.20 -14.54
N LEU A 21 -20.04 11.82 -14.13
CA LEU A 21 -20.43 11.89 -12.72
C LEU A 21 -19.68 10.87 -11.87
N ARG A 22 -19.33 9.69 -12.42
CA ARG A 22 -18.47 8.73 -11.72
C ARG A 22 -17.18 9.42 -11.31
N ASP A 23 -16.48 10.02 -12.27
CA ASP A 23 -15.22 10.73 -12.06
C ASP A 23 -15.34 11.81 -10.97
N TYR A 24 -16.35 12.67 -11.08
CA TYR A 24 -16.53 13.80 -10.17
C TYR A 24 -16.90 13.36 -8.75
N LEU A 25 -17.78 12.36 -8.62
CA LEU A 25 -18.27 11.92 -7.31
C LEU A 25 -17.23 11.07 -6.57
N THR A 26 -16.41 10.29 -7.29
CA THR A 26 -15.31 9.52 -6.70
C THR A 26 -14.12 10.39 -6.26
N ASP A 27 -14.03 11.63 -6.71
CA ASP A 27 -13.16 12.63 -6.09
C ASP A 27 -13.85 13.36 -4.94
N LEU A 28 -15.05 13.91 -5.18
CA LEU A 28 -15.72 14.80 -4.24
C LEU A 28 -15.94 14.19 -2.85
N PHE A 29 -16.60 13.03 -2.79
CA PHE A 29 -16.96 12.43 -1.50
C PHE A 29 -15.74 11.88 -0.74
N PRO A 30 -14.83 11.11 -1.37
CA PRO A 30 -13.63 10.63 -0.69
C PRO A 30 -12.71 11.75 -0.19
N ILE A 31 -12.58 12.86 -0.91
CA ILE A 31 -11.81 14.01 -0.41
C ILE A 31 -12.46 14.60 0.85
N MET A 32 -13.79 14.70 0.91
CA MET A 32 -14.48 15.20 2.11
C MET A 32 -14.44 14.20 3.29
N GLU A 33 -14.51 12.90 3.01
CA GLU A 33 -14.59 11.85 4.04
C GLU A 33 -13.21 11.42 4.57
N LEU A 34 -12.21 11.32 3.68
CA LEU A 34 -10.91 10.73 3.96
C LEU A 34 -9.74 11.72 3.77
N GLY A 35 -10.02 12.95 3.32
CA GLY A 35 -9.01 13.96 3.02
C GLY A 35 -8.24 13.72 1.71
N THR A 36 -8.52 12.63 1.00
CA THR A 36 -7.92 12.28 -0.30
C THR A 36 -8.75 11.20 -1.01
N SER A 37 -8.78 11.21 -2.34
CA SER A 37 -9.39 10.15 -3.16
C SER A 37 -8.47 8.96 -3.45
N ALA A 38 -7.21 9.01 -2.99
CA ALA A 38 -6.26 7.90 -3.14
C ALA A 38 -6.57 6.70 -2.23
N LYS A 39 -7.34 6.90 -1.15
CA LYS A 39 -7.68 5.87 -0.15
C LYS A 39 -8.99 5.15 -0.50
N MET A 40 -9.22 4.86 -1.77
CA MET A 40 -10.44 4.26 -2.29
C MET A 40 -10.17 2.92 -2.94
N LEU A 41 -11.12 2.00 -2.80
CA LEU A 41 -11.21 0.81 -3.65
C LEU A 41 -11.84 1.20 -4.98
N SER A 42 -11.16 0.89 -6.09
CA SER A 42 -11.69 1.05 -7.45
C SER A 42 -11.55 -0.28 -8.20
N ILE A 43 -12.69 -0.97 -8.35
CA ILE A 43 -12.77 -2.32 -8.91
C ILE A 43 -13.54 -2.25 -10.22
N VAL A 44 -12.95 -2.80 -11.29
CA VAL A 44 -13.53 -2.86 -12.62
C VAL A 44 -13.70 -4.34 -13.03
N PRO A 45 -14.91 -4.91 -12.89
CA PRO A 45 -15.22 -6.22 -13.42
C PRO A 45 -15.17 -6.19 -14.95
N LEU A 46 -14.28 -6.97 -15.56
CA LEU A 46 -14.12 -7.00 -17.01
C LEU A 46 -15.23 -7.84 -17.65
N MET A 47 -15.73 -7.44 -18.81
CA MET A 47 -16.81 -8.14 -19.52
C MET A 47 -16.47 -9.61 -19.83
N ALA A 48 -15.20 -9.93 -20.05
CA ALA A 48 -14.73 -11.29 -20.32
C ALA A 48 -14.54 -12.14 -19.03
N GLY A 49 -14.99 -11.66 -17.87
CA GLY A 49 -14.88 -12.36 -16.58
C GLY A 49 -13.59 -12.11 -15.80
N GLY A 50 -12.67 -11.30 -16.35
CA GLY A 50 -11.48 -10.81 -15.63
C GLY A 50 -11.79 -9.71 -14.61
N GLY A 51 -10.77 -9.19 -13.96
CA GLY A 51 -10.87 -8.04 -13.04
C GLY A 51 -9.70 -7.10 -13.22
N MET A 52 -9.95 -5.80 -13.08
CA MET A 52 -8.94 -4.75 -13.00
C MET A 52 -9.16 -3.98 -11.70
N TYR A 53 -8.08 -3.76 -10.95
CA TYR A 53 -8.12 -3.13 -9.63
C TYR A 53 -7.23 -1.90 -9.67
N GLU A 54 -7.85 -0.73 -9.70
CA GLU A 54 -7.14 0.54 -9.68
C GLU A 54 -6.77 0.89 -8.24
N THR A 55 -5.56 1.39 -8.03
CA THR A 55 -4.97 1.61 -6.71
C THR A 55 -5.41 2.93 -6.06
N GLY A 56 -6.58 3.44 -6.44
CA GLY A 56 -7.12 4.75 -6.05
C GLY A 56 -7.68 5.52 -7.25
N ALA A 57 -8.33 6.66 -6.98
CA ALA A 57 -8.94 7.51 -8.02
C ALA A 57 -8.10 8.76 -8.38
N GLY A 58 -6.93 8.93 -7.74
CA GLY A 58 -6.08 10.10 -7.92
C GLY A 58 -5.08 10.02 -9.08
N GLY A 59 -4.36 11.12 -9.33
CA GLY A 59 -3.26 11.19 -10.30
C GLY A 59 -1.89 10.80 -9.73
N SER A 60 -0.82 10.99 -10.53
CA SER A 60 0.55 10.57 -10.20
C SER A 60 1.34 11.52 -9.27
N ALA A 61 0.70 12.55 -8.71
CA ALA A 61 1.25 13.46 -7.70
C ALA A 61 2.69 13.99 -7.98
N PRO A 62 2.91 14.83 -9.02
CA PRO A 62 4.26 15.30 -9.40
C PRO A 62 5.02 16.04 -8.30
N LYS A 63 4.32 16.71 -7.37
CA LYS A 63 4.92 17.37 -6.19
C LYS A 63 5.56 16.40 -5.19
N HIS A 64 5.25 15.11 -5.26
CA HIS A 64 5.89 14.08 -4.43
C HIS A 64 7.27 13.75 -4.99
N VAL A 65 7.40 13.69 -6.32
CA VAL A 65 8.69 13.49 -7.00
C VAL A 65 9.64 14.64 -6.71
N GLN A 66 9.14 15.88 -6.67
CA GLN A 66 9.96 17.02 -6.30
C GLN A 66 10.56 16.87 -4.89
N GLN A 67 9.75 16.55 -3.87
CA GLN A 67 10.25 16.34 -2.51
C GLN A 67 11.21 15.14 -2.44
N LEU A 68 10.95 14.07 -3.20
CA LEU A 68 11.87 12.95 -3.27
C LEU A 68 13.24 13.39 -3.81
N VAL A 69 13.30 14.15 -4.90
CA VAL A 69 14.58 14.57 -5.50
C VAL A 69 15.32 15.58 -4.63
N GLU A 70 14.60 16.52 -4.02
CA GLU A 70 15.20 17.60 -3.22
C GLU A 70 15.60 17.13 -1.80
N GLU A 71 14.80 16.26 -1.19
CA GLU A 71 14.89 15.95 0.24
C GLU A 71 14.91 14.44 0.54
N ASN A 72 14.87 13.58 -0.48
CA ASN A 72 14.81 12.13 -0.35
C ASN A 72 13.72 11.65 0.63
N HIS A 73 12.54 12.28 0.56
CA HIS A 73 11.35 11.88 1.31
C HIS A 73 10.17 11.71 0.36
N LEU A 74 9.54 10.52 0.38
CA LEU A 74 8.40 10.21 -0.47
C LEU A 74 7.11 10.11 0.36
N ARG A 75 6.30 11.17 0.34
CA ARG A 75 5.02 11.23 1.05
C ARG A 75 3.83 10.60 0.30
N TRP A 76 4.10 9.73 -0.67
CA TRP A 76 3.05 9.00 -1.40
C TRP A 76 2.46 7.92 -0.50
N ASP A 77 1.13 7.90 -0.35
CA ASP A 77 0.44 6.88 0.45
C ASP A 77 0.01 5.70 -0.45
N SER A 78 0.63 4.54 -0.24
CA SER A 78 0.35 3.31 -0.99
C SER A 78 -0.85 2.51 -0.48
N LEU A 79 -1.67 3.06 0.44
CA LEU A 79 -2.84 2.34 0.98
C LEU A 79 -3.74 1.75 -0.11
N GLY A 80 -4.01 2.51 -1.18
CA GLY A 80 -4.83 2.01 -2.30
C GLY A 80 -4.20 0.84 -3.06
N GLU A 81 -2.87 0.74 -3.10
CA GLU A 81 -2.15 -0.40 -3.68
C GLU A 81 -2.36 -1.66 -2.81
N PHE A 82 -2.33 -1.51 -1.49
CA PHE A 82 -2.53 -2.61 -0.54
C PHE A 82 -3.95 -3.15 -0.62
N LEU A 83 -4.94 -2.25 -0.62
CA LEU A 83 -6.35 -2.57 -0.76
C LEU A 83 -6.65 -3.26 -2.11
N ALA A 84 -6.11 -2.73 -3.21
CA ALA A 84 -6.27 -3.34 -4.54
C ALA A 84 -5.63 -4.74 -4.62
N LEU A 85 -4.47 -4.94 -3.98
CA LEU A 85 -3.80 -6.24 -3.94
C LEU A 85 -4.61 -7.28 -3.15
N ALA A 86 -5.19 -6.91 -2.01
CA ALA A 86 -6.02 -7.82 -1.21
C ALA A 86 -7.23 -8.31 -2.02
N VAL A 87 -7.96 -7.39 -2.67
CA VAL A 87 -9.10 -7.74 -3.54
C VAL A 87 -8.66 -8.59 -4.73
N SER A 88 -7.51 -8.27 -5.34
CA SER A 88 -6.96 -9.05 -6.45
C SER A 88 -6.68 -10.50 -6.06
N LEU A 89 -6.07 -10.72 -4.88
CA LEU A 89 -5.80 -12.05 -4.34
C LEU A 89 -7.09 -12.79 -3.96
N GLU A 90 -8.05 -12.09 -3.36
CA GLU A 90 -9.35 -12.66 -2.99
C GLU A 90 -10.10 -13.17 -4.22
N GLU A 91 -10.24 -12.34 -5.25
CA GLU A 91 -10.94 -12.71 -6.49
C GLU A 91 -10.23 -13.88 -7.18
N LEU A 92 -8.89 -13.88 -7.23
CA LEU A 92 -8.13 -15.01 -7.75
C LEU A 92 -8.45 -16.29 -6.98
N GLY A 93 -8.48 -16.22 -5.64
CA GLY A 93 -8.86 -17.34 -4.77
C GLY A 93 -10.29 -17.82 -4.98
N ILE A 94 -11.24 -16.93 -5.25
CA ILE A 94 -12.64 -17.27 -5.57
C ILE A 94 -12.71 -17.96 -6.93
N LYS A 95 -12.18 -17.34 -7.98
CA LYS A 95 -12.30 -17.81 -9.38
C LYS A 95 -11.57 -19.12 -9.64
N THR A 96 -10.43 -19.33 -8.99
CA THR A 96 -9.60 -20.52 -9.21
C THR A 96 -9.77 -21.59 -8.14
N GLY A 97 -10.54 -21.30 -7.07
CA GLY A 97 -10.62 -22.17 -5.91
C GLY A 97 -9.32 -22.26 -5.09
N ASN A 98 -8.39 -21.32 -5.27
CA ASN A 98 -7.11 -21.31 -4.57
C ASN A 98 -7.26 -20.81 -3.12
N ALA A 99 -7.27 -21.75 -2.17
CA ALA A 99 -7.40 -21.45 -0.75
C ALA A 99 -6.24 -20.60 -0.20
N LYS A 100 -5.00 -20.79 -0.69
CA LYS A 100 -3.83 -19.99 -0.27
C LYS A 100 -4.01 -18.52 -0.64
N CYS A 101 -4.57 -18.22 -1.81
CA CYS A 101 -4.87 -16.84 -2.21
C CYS A 101 -5.87 -16.16 -1.26
N LYS A 102 -6.88 -16.90 -0.77
CA LYS A 102 -7.84 -16.37 0.23
C LYS A 102 -7.15 -16.07 1.56
N VAL A 103 -6.23 -16.94 2.00
CA VAL A 103 -5.42 -16.68 3.22
C VAL A 103 -4.55 -15.44 3.04
N LEU A 104 -3.87 -15.31 1.90
CA LEU A 104 -3.04 -14.14 1.57
C LEU A 104 -3.87 -12.84 1.57
N ALA A 105 -5.04 -12.85 0.94
CA ALA A 105 -5.94 -11.69 0.90
C ALA A 105 -6.39 -11.26 2.31
N ARG A 106 -6.97 -12.18 3.09
CA ARG A 106 -7.47 -11.88 4.44
C ARG A 106 -6.36 -11.40 5.37
N THR A 107 -5.18 -12.01 5.30
CA THR A 107 -4.03 -11.59 6.13
C THR A 107 -3.47 -10.24 5.70
N LEU A 108 -3.55 -9.87 4.41
CA LEU A 108 -3.19 -8.54 3.93
C LEU A 108 -4.19 -7.48 4.38
N ASP A 109 -5.49 -7.79 4.39
CA ASP A 109 -6.52 -6.91 4.95
C ASP A 109 -6.28 -6.65 6.44
N ALA A 110 -6.01 -7.70 7.21
CA ALA A 110 -5.68 -7.57 8.64
C ALA A 110 -4.40 -6.74 8.87
N ALA A 111 -3.36 -6.98 8.07
CA ALA A 111 -2.12 -6.20 8.12
C ALA A 111 -2.34 -4.72 7.77
N THR A 112 -3.22 -4.44 6.80
CA THR A 112 -3.60 -3.07 6.42
C THR A 112 -4.37 -2.40 7.55
N GLY A 113 -5.29 -3.10 8.21
CA GLY A 113 -5.96 -2.62 9.43
C GLY A 113 -4.96 -2.26 10.54
N LYS A 114 -4.01 -3.17 10.82
CA LYS A 114 -2.95 -2.93 11.80
C LYS A 114 -2.05 -1.74 11.43
N LEU A 115 -1.77 -1.52 10.15
CA LEU A 115 -1.03 -0.35 9.66
C LEU A 115 -1.76 0.96 9.99
N LEU A 116 -3.07 0.99 9.79
CA LEU A 116 -3.92 2.15 10.10
C LEU A 116 -4.05 2.37 11.61
N ASP A 117 -4.31 1.31 12.38
CA ASP A 117 -4.46 1.38 13.85
C ASP A 117 -3.20 1.90 14.55
N ASN A 118 -2.02 1.63 13.98
CA ASN A 118 -0.72 2.05 14.51
C ASN A 118 -0.18 3.34 13.85
N ASP A 119 -1.00 4.02 13.04
CA ASP A 119 -0.65 5.26 12.31
C ASP A 119 0.69 5.16 11.56
N LYS A 120 0.88 4.05 10.82
CA LYS A 120 2.10 3.80 10.04
C LYS A 120 1.96 4.20 8.57
N SER A 121 1.10 5.18 8.29
CA SER A 121 1.04 5.87 6.99
C SER A 121 2.20 6.88 6.85
N PRO A 122 2.59 7.24 5.62
CA PRO A 122 3.63 8.23 5.38
C PRO A 122 3.26 9.61 5.93
N SER A 123 4.20 10.24 6.64
CA SER A 123 4.13 11.65 6.99
C SER A 123 4.39 12.52 5.75
N ARG A 124 4.07 13.82 5.87
CA ARG A 124 4.41 14.84 4.87
C ARG A 124 5.78 15.48 5.14
N ARG A 125 6.34 15.32 6.33
CA ARG A 125 7.55 16.00 6.79
C ARG A 125 8.78 15.13 6.59
N THR A 126 9.78 15.68 5.92
CA THR A 126 11.10 15.05 5.81
C THR A 126 11.73 14.83 7.18
N GLY A 127 12.34 13.66 7.36
CA GLY A 127 12.85 13.17 8.64
C GLY A 127 11.86 12.30 9.41
N GLU A 128 10.59 12.24 8.99
CA GLU A 128 9.59 11.33 9.54
C GLU A 128 9.38 10.10 8.63
N LEU A 129 8.53 9.17 9.06
CA LEU A 129 8.20 7.97 8.30
C LEU A 129 7.67 8.35 6.91
N ASP A 130 8.19 7.74 5.86
CA ASP A 130 7.76 7.97 4.48
C ASP A 130 7.20 6.69 3.84
N ASN A 131 6.91 6.72 2.53
CA ASN A 131 6.39 5.58 1.76
C ASN A 131 7.20 4.29 1.95
N ARG A 132 8.53 4.36 1.95
CA ARG A 132 9.39 3.17 2.10
C ARG A 132 9.21 2.55 3.48
N GLY A 133 9.08 3.40 4.49
CA GLY A 133 8.80 2.97 5.86
C GLY A 133 7.44 2.27 6.01
N SER A 134 6.37 2.83 5.42
CA SER A 134 5.05 2.20 5.50
C SER A 134 5.01 0.82 4.84
N HIS A 135 5.76 0.62 3.73
CA HIS A 135 5.92 -0.69 3.10
C HIS A 135 6.61 -1.71 4.00
N VAL A 136 7.60 -1.31 4.81
CA VAL A 136 8.26 -2.20 5.77
C VAL A 136 7.31 -2.61 6.89
N TYR A 137 6.55 -1.66 7.44
CA TYR A 137 5.53 -1.97 8.45
C TYR A 137 4.47 -2.94 7.90
N LEU A 138 3.95 -2.68 6.69
CA LEU A 138 2.99 -3.58 6.06
C LEU A 138 3.57 -4.98 5.87
N ALA A 139 4.78 -5.10 5.32
CA ALA A 139 5.41 -6.39 5.11
C ALA A 139 5.63 -7.16 6.42
N THR A 140 5.96 -6.44 7.50
CA THR A 140 6.13 -7.01 8.83
C THR A 140 4.80 -7.52 9.38
N TYR A 141 3.77 -6.68 9.39
CA TYR A 141 2.44 -7.06 9.87
C TYR A 141 1.83 -8.20 9.03
N TRP A 142 2.02 -8.19 7.72
CA TRP A 142 1.51 -9.26 6.87
C TRP A 142 2.23 -10.58 7.12
N ALA A 143 3.54 -10.57 7.30
CA ALA A 143 4.30 -11.76 7.69
C ALA A 143 3.85 -12.29 9.07
N GLU A 144 3.57 -11.41 10.03
CA GLU A 144 3.03 -11.78 11.35
C GLU A 144 1.65 -12.45 11.23
N GLU A 145 0.72 -11.87 10.47
CA GLU A 145 -0.62 -12.45 10.24
C GLU A 145 -0.54 -13.81 9.54
N LEU A 146 0.35 -13.95 8.55
CA LEU A 146 0.62 -15.23 7.87
C LEU A 146 1.26 -16.27 8.78
N ALA A 147 2.09 -15.85 9.72
CA ALA A 147 2.70 -16.71 10.73
C ALA A 147 1.75 -17.06 11.88
N ALA A 148 0.71 -16.27 12.13
CA ALA A 148 -0.25 -16.47 13.23
C ALA A 148 -1.46 -17.32 12.83
N GLN A 149 -1.90 -17.24 11.57
CA GLN A 149 -3.08 -17.97 11.07
C GLN A 149 -2.96 -19.50 11.20
N ASN A 150 -4.09 -20.20 11.10
CA ASN A 150 -4.20 -21.66 11.21
C ASN A 150 -4.94 -22.33 10.04
N ASP A 151 -5.23 -21.58 8.98
CA ASP A 151 -5.97 -22.07 7.81
C ASP A 151 -5.05 -22.75 6.78
N ASP A 152 -3.76 -22.42 6.77
CA ASP A 152 -2.75 -23.06 5.92
C ASP A 152 -1.41 -23.23 6.67
N ALA A 153 -1.07 -24.48 7.00
CA ALA A 153 0.14 -24.80 7.76
C ALA A 153 1.44 -24.56 6.98
N GLU A 154 1.41 -24.65 5.65
CA GLU A 154 2.59 -24.45 4.80
C GLU A 154 2.95 -22.97 4.75
N LEU A 155 1.97 -22.10 4.49
CA LEU A 155 2.15 -20.64 4.56
C LEU A 155 2.61 -20.24 5.95
N LYS A 156 2.01 -20.80 7.01
CA LYS A 156 2.42 -20.53 8.39
C LYS A 156 3.91 -20.84 8.59
N SER A 157 4.33 -22.04 8.21
CA SER A 157 5.72 -22.48 8.34
C SER A 157 6.68 -21.65 7.50
N GLN A 158 6.27 -21.23 6.30
CA GLN A 158 7.09 -20.42 5.40
C GLN A 158 7.29 -19.00 5.93
N PHE A 159 6.24 -18.39 6.50
CA PHE A 159 6.27 -16.99 6.94
C PHE A 159 6.72 -16.79 8.39
N ALA A 160 6.63 -17.81 9.26
CA ALA A 160 7.14 -17.75 10.63
C ALA A 160 8.60 -17.25 10.76
N PRO A 161 9.59 -17.77 10.02
CA PRO A 161 10.96 -17.26 10.10
C PRO A 161 11.10 -15.84 9.55
N LEU A 162 10.33 -15.49 8.51
CA LEU A 162 10.33 -14.13 7.95
C LEU A 162 9.76 -13.12 8.94
N ALA A 163 8.62 -13.43 9.56
CA ALA A 163 7.97 -12.58 10.56
C ALA A 163 8.91 -12.29 11.72
N LYS A 164 9.55 -13.33 12.26
CA LYS A 164 10.55 -13.18 13.31
C LYS A 164 11.73 -12.31 12.86
N THR A 165 12.28 -12.57 11.68
CA THR A 165 13.46 -11.84 11.18
C THR A 165 13.15 -10.36 10.91
N LEU A 166 11.97 -10.06 10.35
CA LEU A 166 11.51 -8.68 10.15
C LEU A 166 11.27 -7.98 11.48
N GLY A 167 10.56 -8.62 12.42
CA GLY A 167 10.32 -8.07 13.76
C GLY A 167 11.62 -7.78 14.52
N ASP A 168 12.56 -8.73 14.56
CA ASP A 168 13.85 -8.60 15.24
C ASP A 168 14.73 -7.47 14.63
N ASN A 169 14.49 -7.08 13.36
CA ASN A 169 15.29 -6.07 12.65
C ASN A 169 14.51 -4.79 12.32
N LEU A 170 13.26 -4.64 12.76
CA LEU A 170 12.36 -3.58 12.33
C LEU A 170 12.94 -2.19 12.61
N ASP A 171 13.39 -1.94 13.84
CA ASP A 171 13.96 -0.66 14.26
C ASP A 171 15.22 -0.31 13.46
N LYS A 172 16.06 -1.31 13.19
CA LYS A 172 17.27 -1.13 12.38
C LYS A 172 16.92 -0.74 10.95
N ILE A 173 15.95 -1.43 10.33
CA ILE A 173 15.50 -1.12 8.97
C ILE A 173 14.92 0.29 8.91
N VAL A 174 14.06 0.66 9.85
CA VAL A 174 13.47 2.01 9.92
C VAL A 174 14.55 3.08 10.12
N GLY A 175 15.56 2.81 10.95
CA GLY A 175 16.74 3.67 11.10
C GLY A 175 17.49 3.89 9.79
N GLU A 176 17.81 2.81 9.06
CA GLU A 176 18.47 2.89 7.74
C GLU A 176 17.65 3.70 6.72
N LEU A 177 16.31 3.59 6.76
CA LEU A 177 15.41 4.37 5.89
C LEU A 177 15.32 5.85 6.29
N ALA A 178 15.48 6.18 7.57
CA ALA A 178 15.45 7.55 8.06
C ALA A 178 16.77 8.31 7.77
N GLU A 179 17.92 7.64 7.93
CA GLU A 179 19.27 8.24 7.77
C GLU A 179 19.55 8.81 6.36
N VAL A 180 18.86 8.31 5.35
CA VAL A 180 19.02 8.77 3.96
C VAL A 180 18.20 10.02 3.64
N GLN A 181 17.22 10.38 4.48
CA GLN A 181 16.35 11.54 4.25
C GLN A 181 17.09 12.87 4.48
N GLY A 182 16.53 13.96 3.96
CA GLY A 182 17.06 15.32 4.09
C GLY A 182 18.22 15.64 3.14
N LYS A 183 18.57 14.74 2.22
CA LYS A 183 19.65 14.91 1.25
C LYS A 183 19.09 14.82 -0.17
N PRO A 184 19.52 15.68 -1.10
CA PRO A 184 19.14 15.53 -2.50
C PRO A 184 19.58 14.19 -3.07
N VAL A 185 18.79 13.65 -3.99
CA VAL A 185 19.08 12.39 -4.69
C VAL A 185 18.87 12.53 -6.20
N ASP A 186 19.69 11.82 -6.96
CA ASP A 186 19.58 11.76 -8.41
C ASP A 186 18.96 10.43 -8.85
N ILE A 187 17.76 10.49 -9.42
CA ILE A 187 17.06 9.34 -10.01
C ILE A 187 17.39 9.15 -11.50
N GLY A 188 18.22 10.00 -12.11
CA GLY A 188 18.70 9.83 -13.49
C GLY A 188 17.70 10.19 -14.58
N GLY A 189 16.68 10.98 -14.27
CA GLY A 189 15.65 11.43 -15.22
C GLY A 189 14.29 11.61 -14.54
N TYR A 190 13.33 12.24 -15.23
CA TYR A 190 11.97 12.45 -14.69
C TYR A 190 10.96 11.49 -15.34
N TYR A 191 10.65 11.70 -16.63
CA TYR A 191 9.71 10.82 -17.36
C TYR A 191 10.27 9.41 -17.62
N LYS A 192 11.59 9.32 -17.74
CA LYS A 192 12.34 8.06 -17.92
C LYS A 192 13.55 8.11 -17.00
N ALA A 193 13.31 7.86 -15.72
CA ALA A 193 14.36 7.77 -14.71
C ALA A 193 15.25 6.54 -14.95
N ASP A 194 16.49 6.59 -14.45
CA ASP A 194 17.42 5.46 -14.54
C ASP A 194 17.00 4.35 -13.57
N PRO A 195 16.75 3.12 -14.03
CA PRO A 195 16.22 2.05 -13.17
C PRO A 195 17.11 1.71 -11.98
N GLU A 196 18.44 1.72 -12.15
CA GLU A 196 19.37 1.34 -11.08
C GLU A 196 19.51 2.48 -10.05
N LYS A 197 19.51 3.75 -10.50
CA LYS A 197 19.45 4.90 -9.59
C LYS A 197 18.15 4.93 -8.80
N CYS A 198 17.00 4.77 -9.46
CA CYS A 198 15.70 4.66 -8.78
C CYS A 198 15.69 3.54 -7.74
N LYS A 199 16.18 2.36 -8.11
CA LYS A 199 16.25 1.21 -7.20
C LYS A 199 17.15 1.48 -6.00
N ALA A 200 18.30 2.12 -6.18
CA ALA A 200 19.18 2.49 -5.08
C ALA A 200 18.50 3.47 -4.10
N VAL A 201 17.78 4.48 -4.62
CA VAL A 201 17.04 5.46 -3.79
C VAL A 201 15.83 4.83 -3.10
N MET A 202 15.11 3.92 -3.78
CA MET A 202 13.89 3.30 -3.27
C MET A 202 14.14 2.12 -2.34
N ARG A 203 15.34 1.50 -2.39
CA ARG A 203 15.70 0.35 -1.56
C ARG A 203 17.02 0.58 -0.80
N PRO A 204 17.14 1.63 0.03
CA PRO A 204 18.41 1.98 0.67
C PRO A 204 18.75 1.08 1.87
N SER A 205 17.78 0.39 2.48
CA SER A 205 18.03 -0.52 3.59
C SER A 205 18.73 -1.80 3.14
N ALA A 206 20.01 -1.93 3.47
CA ALA A 206 20.78 -3.13 3.20
C ALA A 206 20.23 -4.33 3.99
N THR A 207 19.80 -4.10 5.23
CA THR A 207 19.23 -5.15 6.09
C THR A 207 17.96 -5.73 5.47
N LEU A 208 17.00 -4.88 5.08
CA LEU A 208 15.77 -5.33 4.42
C LEU A 208 16.05 -6.08 3.12
N ASN A 209 16.95 -5.56 2.30
CA ASN A 209 17.29 -6.18 1.02
C ASN A 209 17.91 -7.57 1.19
N GLN A 210 18.74 -7.77 2.22
CA GLN A 210 19.31 -9.09 2.55
C GLN A 210 18.23 -10.06 3.01
N ILE A 211 17.32 -9.62 3.90
CA ILE A 211 16.20 -10.43 4.38
C ILE A 211 15.34 -10.91 3.21
N LEU A 212 14.88 -9.99 2.35
CA LEU A 212 14.01 -10.34 1.21
C LEU A 212 14.73 -11.19 0.15
N LYS A 213 16.05 -11.07 0.02
CA LYS A 213 16.84 -11.94 -0.87
C LYS A 213 16.89 -13.36 -0.33
N ALA A 214 17.07 -13.54 0.98
CA ALA A 214 17.08 -14.84 1.62
C ALA A 214 15.74 -15.58 1.54
N THR A 215 14.61 -14.85 1.54
CA THR A 215 13.27 -15.45 1.40
C THR A 215 12.96 -15.97 -0.01
N ARG A 216 13.71 -15.52 -1.03
CA ARG A 216 13.53 -15.93 -2.42
C ARG A 216 14.41 -17.11 -2.84
N ALA A 217 15.40 -17.45 -2.01
CA ALA A 217 16.35 -18.53 -2.23
C ALA A 217 15.80 -19.84 -1.67
#